data_AF-A0A2G2CKW0-F1
#
_entry.id   AF-A0A2G2CKW0-F1
#
_cell.length_a   1.000
_cell.length_b   1.000
_cell.length_c   1.000
_cell.angle_alpha   90.00
_cell.angle_beta   90.00
_cell.angle_gamma   90.00
#
_symmetry.space_group_name_H-M   'P 1'
#
loop_
_entity.id
_entity.type
_entity.pdbx_description
1 polymer ?
#
loop_
_entity_poly.entity_id
_entity_poly.type
_entity_poly.pdbx_seq_one_letter_code
_entity_poly.pdbx_strand_id
1 'polypeptide(L)'
;MGTTIGINTTILFSALFFIVHQIYPQFKTDRKWVRRGFFSFNISLFLFWISLLLAGGKRSYWMYVSKSGLFSEMQDLLVPYYISFFIFGIGIFVSLIIVSYPIFKALLQKIKT
;
A
#
# COMPACT_ATOMS: atom_id res chain seq x y z
N MET A 1 10.84 -3.71 -0.31
CA MET A 1 9.70 -3.45 -1.22
C MET A 1 8.66 -2.50 -0.64
N GLY A 2 8.32 -2.54 0.66
CA GLY A 2 7.37 -1.60 1.27
C GLY A 2 7.76 -0.11 1.14
N THR A 3 9.04 0.21 1.27
CA THR A 3 9.59 1.57 1.04
C THR A 3 9.42 2.05 -0.40
N THR A 4 9.61 1.16 -1.38
CA THR A 4 9.38 1.48 -2.80
C THR A 4 7.91 1.79 -3.07
N ILE A 5 6.98 1.03 -2.48
CA ILE A 5 5.54 1.25 -2.61
C ILE A 5 5.15 2.58 -1.94
N GLY A 6 5.65 2.86 -0.74
CA GLY A 6 5.36 4.10 -0.03
C GLY A 6 5.84 5.34 -0.78
N ILE A 7 7.14 5.41 -1.09
CA ILE A 7 7.78 6.60 -1.67
C ILE A 7 7.25 6.89 -3.08
N ASN A 8 7.28 5.91 -3.99
CA ASN A 8 6.91 6.16 -5.39
C ASN A 8 5.43 6.53 -5.53
N THR A 9 4.55 5.85 -4.79
CA THR A 9 3.11 6.07 -4.92
C THR A 9 2.69 7.41 -4.31
N THR A 10 3.28 7.81 -3.18
CA THR A 10 2.96 9.10 -2.54
C THR A 10 3.46 10.28 -3.37
N ILE A 11 4.68 10.21 -3.91
CA ILE A 11 5.21 11.26 -4.81
C ILE A 11 4.35 11.36 -6.07
N LEU A 12 3.99 10.22 -6.68
CA LEU A 12 3.13 10.19 -7.86
C LEU A 12 1.77 10.83 -7.57
N PHE A 13 1.12 10.50 -6.46
CA PHE A 13 -0.17 11.12 -6.11
C PHE A 13 -0.04 12.62 -5.84
N SER A 14 1.01 13.07 -5.15
CA SER A 14 1.27 14.49 -4.95
C SER A 14 1.39 15.25 -6.28
N ALA A 15 2.15 14.68 -7.24
CA ALA A 15 2.28 15.24 -8.58
C ALA A 15 0.93 15.26 -9.32
N LEU A 16 0.16 14.17 -9.28
CA LEU A 16 -1.15 14.09 -9.93
C LEU A 16 -2.15 15.10 -9.35
N PHE A 17 -2.23 15.23 -8.02
CA PHE A 17 -3.11 16.23 -7.39
C PHE A 17 -2.70 17.66 -7.76
N PHE A 18 -1.40 17.94 -7.86
CA PHE A 18 -0.89 19.23 -8.32
C PHE A 18 -1.31 19.52 -9.77
N ILE A 19 -1.08 18.57 -10.69
CA ILE A 19 -1.44 18.69 -12.10
C ILE A 19 -2.95 18.88 -12.27
N VAL A 20 -3.78 18.08 -11.58
CA VAL A 20 -5.24 18.21 -11.63
C VAL A 20 -5.69 19.59 -11.16
N HIS A 21 -5.09 20.12 -10.10
CA HIS A 21 -5.44 21.45 -9.61
C HIS A 21 -5.08 22.55 -10.62
N GLN A 22 -3.99 22.38 -11.37
CA GLN A 22 -3.59 23.31 -12.43
C GLN A 22 -4.50 23.25 -13.66
N ILE A 23 -4.92 22.05 -14.09
CA ILE A 23 -5.77 21.85 -15.29
C ILE A 23 -7.25 22.17 -15.01
N TYR A 24 -7.70 21.92 -13.78
CA TYR A 24 -9.10 22.10 -13.38
C TYR A 24 -9.22 22.79 -12.00
N PRO A 25 -8.95 24.11 -11.90
CA PRO A 25 -8.92 24.84 -10.63
C PRO A 25 -10.27 24.86 -9.88
N GLN A 26 -11.37 24.72 -10.62
CA GLN A 26 -12.74 24.68 -10.09
C GLN A 26 -13.08 23.32 -9.42
N PHE A 27 -12.22 22.30 -9.56
CA PHE A 27 -12.43 21.00 -8.96
C PHE A 27 -12.34 21.06 -7.44
N LYS A 28 -13.48 20.88 -6.77
CA LYS A 28 -13.54 20.76 -5.31
C LYS A 28 -13.28 19.30 -4.91
N THR A 29 -12.01 18.97 -4.68
CA THR A 29 -11.64 17.69 -4.06
C THR A 29 -12.11 17.67 -2.60
N ASP A 30 -12.79 16.60 -2.19
CA ASP A 30 -13.07 16.38 -0.77
C ASP A 30 -11.77 16.06 -0.01
N ARG A 31 -11.20 17.09 0.63
CA ARG A 31 -9.97 16.97 1.43
C ARG A 31 -10.11 15.97 2.56
N LYS A 32 -11.30 15.79 3.15
CA LYS A 32 -11.52 14.81 4.23
C LYS A 32 -11.47 13.39 3.67
N TRP A 33 -12.06 13.15 2.51
CA TRP A 33 -12.01 11.86 1.83
C TRP A 33 -10.58 11.46 1.47
N VAL A 34 -9.84 12.34 0.80
CA VAL A 34 -8.44 12.10 0.42
C VAL A 34 -7.56 11.87 1.64
N ARG A 35 -7.71 12.67 2.70
CA ARG A 35 -6.95 12.49 3.94
C ARG A 35 -7.22 11.14 4.59
N ARG A 36 -8.48 10.68 4.62
CA ARG A 36 -8.84 9.35 5.14
C ARG A 36 -8.22 8.23 4.30
N GLY A 37 -8.25 8.36 2.97
CA GLY A 37 -7.61 7.41 2.06
C GLY A 37 -6.10 7.29 2.29
N PHE A 38 -5.39 8.42 2.39
CA PHE A 38 -3.96 8.41 2.71
C PHE A 38 -3.65 7.88 4.11
N PHE A 39 -4.48 8.18 5.10
CA PHE A 39 -4.29 7.64 6.45
C PHE A 39 -4.44 6.11 6.46
N SER A 40 -5.49 5.59 5.80
CA SER A 40 -5.71 4.14 5.64
C SER A 40 -4.57 3.48 4.86
N PHE A 41 -4.06 4.13 3.80
CA PHE A 41 -2.90 3.68 3.03
C PHE A 41 -1.66 3.55 3.92
N ASN A 42 -1.33 4.58 4.69
CA ASN A 42 -0.13 4.59 5.54
C ASN A 42 -0.20 3.54 6.66
N ILE A 43 -1.37 3.38 7.30
CA ILE A 43 -1.57 2.32 8.31
C ILE A 43 -1.40 0.94 7.68
N SER A 44 -2.05 0.70 6.54
CA SER A 44 -1.97 -0.59 5.85
C SER A 44 -0.53 -0.89 5.42
N LEU A 45 0.19 0.12 4.93
CA LEU A 45 1.59 0.00 4.54
C LEU A 45 2.49 -0.33 5.73
N PHE A 46 2.24 0.29 6.89
CA PHE A 46 2.99 0.01 8.11
C PHE A 46 2.78 -1.42 8.60
N LEU A 47 1.54 -1.89 8.65
CA LEU A 47 1.21 -3.26 9.05
C LEU A 47 1.73 -4.31 8.07
N PHE A 48 1.65 -4.01 6.77
CA PHE A 48 2.27 -4.81 5.71
C PHE A 48 3.78 -4.92 5.89
N TRP A 49 4.44 -3.81 6.19
CA TRP A 49 5.89 -3.78 6.43
C TRP A 49 6.29 -4.60 7.67
N ILE A 50 5.56 -4.48 8.78
CA ILE A 50 5.79 -5.31 9.97
C ILE A 50 5.64 -6.80 9.66
N SER A 51 4.60 -7.16 8.91
CA SER A 51 4.36 -8.57 8.54
C SER A 51 5.53 -9.16 7.75
N LEU A 52 6.11 -8.37 6.85
CA LEU A 52 7.31 -8.76 6.10
C LEU A 52 8.55 -8.90 6.99
N LEU A 53 8.76 -7.99 7.95
CA LEU A 53 9.87 -8.08 8.89
C LEU A 53 9.77 -9.34 9.76
N LEU A 54 8.56 -9.65 10.25
CA LEU A 54 8.33 -10.85 11.05
C LEU A 54 8.56 -12.13 10.24
N ALA A 55 8.01 -12.21 9.03
CA ALA A 55 8.23 -13.35 8.13
C ALA A 55 9.71 -13.52 7.78
N GLY A 56 10.38 -12.43 7.42
CA GLY A 56 11.82 -12.44 7.10
C GLY A 56 12.68 -12.85 8.30
N GLY A 57 12.37 -12.33 9.49
CA GLY A 57 13.06 -12.66 10.73
C GLY A 57 12.91 -14.14 11.10
N LYS A 58 11.68 -14.67 11.05
CA LYS A 58 11.41 -16.10 11.30
C LYS A 58 12.12 -17.01 10.31
N ARG A 59 12.07 -16.68 9.03
CA ARG A 59 12.79 -17.40 7.97
C ARG A 59 14.30 -17.38 8.22
N SER A 60 14.87 -16.22 8.53
CA SER A 60 16.31 -16.06 8.80
C SER A 60 16.74 -16.88 10.01
N TYR A 61 15.98 -16.80 11.11
CA TYR A 61 16.26 -17.58 12.32
C TYR A 61 16.24 -19.09 12.04
N TRP A 62 15.24 -19.58 11.31
CA TRP A 62 15.14 -21.00 10.98
C TRP A 62 16.32 -21.45 10.09
N MET A 63 16.67 -20.65 9.08
CA MET A 63 17.72 -20.99 8.10
C MET A 63 19.13 -20.97 8.71
N TYR A 64 19.43 -20.05 9.62
CA TYR A 64 20.79 -19.87 10.15
C TYR A 64 21.00 -20.47 11.55
N VAL A 65 19.96 -20.58 12.38
CA VAL A 65 20.08 -21.04 13.78
C VAL A 65 19.56 -22.45 13.96
N SER A 66 18.36 -22.76 13.47
CA SER A 66 17.70 -24.04 13.79
C SER A 66 18.30 -25.22 13.03
N LYS A 67 18.75 -25.04 11.77
CA LYS A 67 19.41 -26.02 10.86
C LYS A 67 18.88 -27.47 10.85
N SER A 68 17.74 -27.75 11.48
CA SER A 68 17.16 -29.07 11.69
C SER A 68 15.69 -29.00 11.29
N GLY A 69 15.37 -29.61 10.15
CA GLY A 69 14.04 -29.67 9.58
C GLY A 69 14.04 -29.59 8.05
N LEU A 70 12.96 -30.06 7.42
CA LEU A 70 12.77 -29.94 5.97
C LEU A 70 12.33 -28.52 5.62
N PHE A 71 12.69 -28.05 4.41
CA PHE A 71 12.26 -26.73 3.93
C PHE A 71 10.73 -26.57 3.90
N SER A 72 9.97 -27.65 3.73
CA SER A 72 8.50 -27.63 3.79
C SER A 72 7.98 -27.22 5.16
N GLU A 73 8.59 -27.72 6.24
CA GLU A 73 8.19 -27.40 7.62
C GLU A 73 8.41 -25.91 7.91
N MET A 74 9.48 -25.33 7.38
CA MET A 74 9.71 -23.89 7.45
C MET A 74 8.60 -23.10 6.75
N GLN A 75 8.17 -23.54 5.56
CA GLN A 75 7.10 -22.88 4.81
C GLN A 75 5.76 -22.93 5.54
N ASP A 76 5.42 -24.08 6.12
CA ASP A 76 4.18 -24.25 6.89
C ASP A 76 4.13 -23.29 8.11
N LEU A 77 5.27 -23.08 8.78
CA LEU A 77 5.40 -22.11 9.88
C LEU A 77 5.26 -20.64 9.42
N LEU A 78 5.54 -20.35 8.15
CA LEU A 78 5.49 -19.00 7.58
C LEU A 78 4.10 -18.63 7.03
N VAL A 79 3.24 -19.61 6.73
CA VAL A 79 1.87 -19.42 6.22
C VAL A 79 1.08 -18.32 6.94
N PRO A 80 0.99 -18.27 8.28
CA PRO A 80 0.20 -17.23 8.95
C PRO A 80 0.72 -15.81 8.66
N TYR A 81 2.03 -15.65 8.52
CA TYR A 81 2.62 -14.35 8.17
C TYR A 81 2.34 -13.97 6.72
N TYR A 82 2.28 -14.94 5.81
CA TYR A 82 1.87 -14.70 4.42
C TYR A 82 0.40 -14.30 4.30
N ILE A 83 -0.47 -14.90 5.12
CA ILE A 83 -1.88 -14.51 5.19
C ILE A 83 -2.00 -13.07 5.71
N SER A 84 -1.30 -12.71 6.79
CA SER A 84 -1.29 -11.32 7.29
C SER A 84 -0.79 -10.33 6.23
N PHE A 85 0.32 -10.66 5.55
CA PHE A 85 0.84 -9.89 4.43
C PHE A 85 -0.21 -9.67 3.33
N PHE A 86 -0.96 -10.70 2.98
CA PHE A 86 -1.99 -10.63 1.94
C PHE A 86 -3.15 -9.71 2.35
N ILE A 87 -3.64 -9.84 3.58
CA ILE A 87 -4.73 -9.01 4.11
C ILE A 87 -4.34 -7.53 4.11
N PHE A 88 -3.13 -7.19 4.58
CA PHE A 88 -2.66 -5.81 4.54
C PHE A 88 -2.40 -5.31 3.11
N GLY A 89 -2.00 -6.20 2.20
CA GLY A 89 -1.91 -5.91 0.77
C GLY A 89 -3.24 -5.48 0.16
N ILE A 90 -4.34 -6.16 0.51
CA ILE A 90 -5.70 -5.75 0.11
C ILE A 90 -6.03 -4.38 0.70
N GLY A 91 -5.69 -4.13 1.97
CA GLY A 91 -5.89 -2.83 2.61
C GLY A 91 -5.19 -1.68 1.88
N ILE A 92 -3.94 -1.91 1.44
CA ILE A 92 -3.21 -0.96 0.59
C ILE A 92 -3.98 -0.74 -0.72
N PHE A 93 -4.37 -1.81 -1.42
CA PHE A 93 -5.07 -1.72 -2.70
C PHE A 93 -6.39 -0.92 -2.61
N VAL A 94 -7.21 -1.20 -1.60
CA VAL A 94 -8.47 -0.47 -1.36
C VAL A 94 -8.19 1.00 -1.09
N SER A 95 -7.16 1.31 -0.28
CA SER A 95 -6.79 2.70 0.01
C SER A 95 -6.33 3.45 -1.25
N LEU A 96 -5.60 2.79 -2.15
CA LEU A 96 -5.17 3.37 -3.43
C LEU A 96 -6.36 3.70 -4.33
N ILE A 97 -7.39 2.85 -4.38
CA ILE A 97 -8.64 3.13 -5.12
C ILE A 97 -9.33 4.37 -4.54
N ILE A 98 -9.43 4.46 -3.22
CA ILE A 98 -10.07 5.60 -2.53
C ILE A 98 -9.37 6.93 -2.86
N VAL A 99 -8.03 6.94 -2.86
CA VAL A 99 -7.22 8.15 -3.15
C VAL A 99 -7.23 8.51 -4.64
N SER A 100 -7.23 7.53 -5.53
CA SER A 100 -7.21 7.75 -6.97
C SER A 100 -8.56 8.17 -7.56
N TYR A 101 -9.68 7.75 -6.96
CA TYR A 101 -11.03 8.09 -7.40
C TYR A 101 -11.26 9.59 -7.72
N PRO A 102 -10.93 10.56 -6.83
CA PRO A 102 -11.12 11.99 -7.14
C PRO A 102 -10.28 12.46 -8.33
N ILE A 103 -9.08 11.91 -8.52
CA ILE A 103 -8.18 12.27 -9.64
C ILE A 103 -8.81 11.79 -10.96
N PHE A 104 -9.24 10.52 -11.02
CA PHE A 104 -9.92 9.97 -12.19
C PHE A 104 -11.21 10.73 -12.51
N LYS A 105 -12.01 11.07 -11.50
CA LYS A 105 -13.23 11.86 -11.67
C LYS A 105 -12.93 13.23 -12.27
N ALA A 106 -11.91 13.93 -11.78
CA ALA A 106 -11.52 15.24 -12.31
C ALA A 106 -11.09 15.17 -13.77
N LEU A 107 -10.25 14.19 -14.12
CA LEU A 107 -9.75 14.00 -15.48
C LEU A 107 -10.87 13.63 -16.46
N LEU A 108 -11.78 12.73 -16.09
CA LEU A 108 -12.91 12.34 -16.93
C LEU A 108 -13.90 13.49 -17.17
N GLN A 109 -14.16 14.32 -16.16
CA GLN A 109 -15.04 15.49 -16.31
C GLN A 109 -14.44 16.52 -17.28
N LYS A 110 -13.11 16.71 -17.24
CA LYS A 110 -12.42 17.59 -18.18
C LYS A 110 -12.48 17.08 -19.63
N ILE A 111 -12.37 15.77 -19.86
CA ILE A 111 -12.48 15.20 -21.22
C ILE A 111 -13.88 15.40 -21.81
N LYS A 112 -14.92 15.40 -20.96
CA LYS A 112 -16.32 15.55 -21.39
C LYS A 112 -16.72 17.03 -21.66
N THR A 113 -15.91 18.00 -21.25
CA THR A 113 -16.18 19.44 -21.35
C THR A 113 -15.30 20.08 -22.41
#